data_AF-A0A645J7G6-F1
#
_entry.id   AF-A0A645J7G6-F1
#
_cell.length_a   1.000
_cell.length_b   1.000
_cell.length_c   1.000
_cell.angle_alpha   90.00
_cell.angle_beta   90.00
_cell.angle_gamma   90.00
#
_symmetry.space_group_name_H-M   'P 1'
#
loop_
_entity.id
_entity.type
_entity.pdbx_description
1 polymer ?
#
loop_
_entity_poly.entity_id
_entity_poly.type
_entity_poly.pdbx_seq_one_letter_code
_entity_poly.pdbx_strand_id
1 'polypeptide(L)'
;MDEMELIKDTNSIRNMIVLTVVLVLAVSIVVSYIISQGMSSNINKVRKAFGKASSGDLTVSVHIKSKDEIQALGEEFNSMMVNISGSLKSVDASSKVVLDTATNLAAMAEETTASITQVSQAVDEISSGATKQAHSSLEAVTSMEEFSQRLERVTESAQEMGNISKNTQE
;
A
#
# COMPACT_ATOMS: atom_id res chain seq x y z
N MET A 1 72.14 38.73 -59.15
CA MET A 1 71.42 38.11 -58.03
C MET A 1 71.56 36.63 -58.23
N ASP A 2 72.43 36.00 -57.45
CA ASP A 2 72.78 34.59 -57.61
C ASP A 2 71.55 33.70 -57.37
N GLU A 3 71.27 32.75 -58.26
CA GLU A 3 70.16 31.78 -58.10
C GLU A 3 70.24 31.03 -56.75
N MET A 4 71.45 30.88 -56.20
CA MET A 4 71.69 30.30 -54.87
C MET A 4 71.10 31.14 -53.72
N GLU A 5 71.02 32.46 -53.86
CA GLU A 5 70.47 33.36 -52.83
C GLU A 5 68.95 33.24 -52.75
N LEU A 6 68.26 33.20 -53.91
CA LEU A 6 66.80 33.01 -54.02
C LEU A 6 66.33 31.66 -53.47
N ILE A 7 67.10 30.59 -53.68
CA ILE A 7 66.76 29.24 -53.18
C ILE A 7 66.93 29.17 -51.65
N LYS A 8 67.92 29.88 -51.08
CA LYS A 8 68.18 29.89 -49.63
C LYS A 8 67.07 30.60 -48.85
N ASP A 9 66.56 31.72 -49.37
CA ASP A 9 65.44 32.45 -48.77
C ASP A 9 64.13 31.64 -48.83
N THR A 10 63.88 30.98 -49.95
CA THR A 10 62.70 30.11 -50.13
C THR A 10 62.70 28.93 -49.15
N ASN A 11 63.85 28.30 -48.94
CA ASN A 11 63.99 27.19 -47.98
C ASN A 11 63.82 27.63 -46.52
N SER A 12 64.29 28.83 -46.18
CA SER A 12 64.14 29.40 -44.83
C SER A 12 62.66 29.68 -44.51
N ILE A 13 61.92 30.26 -45.47
CA ILE A 13 60.46 30.47 -45.35
C ILE A 13 59.72 29.13 -45.22
N ARG A 14 60.04 28.15 -46.06
CA ARG A 14 59.45 26.81 -45.99
C ARG A 14 59.66 26.17 -44.62
N ASN A 15 60.88 26.23 -44.08
CA ASN A 15 61.18 25.64 -42.77
C ASN A 15 60.43 26.33 -41.63
N MET A 16 60.28 27.66 -41.70
CA MET A 16 59.48 28.43 -40.74
C MET A 16 58.00 28.06 -40.78
N ILE A 17 57.43 27.85 -41.97
CA ILE A 17 56.05 27.36 -42.14
C ILE A 17 55.89 25.97 -41.54
N VAL A 18 56.77 25.02 -41.87
CA VAL A 18 56.72 23.64 -41.34
C VAL A 18 56.82 23.64 -39.82
N LEU A 19 57.76 24.39 -39.24
CA LEU A 19 57.92 24.49 -37.79
C LEU A 19 56.65 25.04 -37.13
N THR A 20 56.04 26.08 -37.72
CA THR A 20 54.80 26.68 -37.20
C THR A 20 53.64 25.68 -37.23
N VAL A 21 53.48 24.94 -38.34
CA VAL A 21 52.45 23.90 -38.46
C VAL A 21 52.65 22.80 -37.41
N VAL A 22 53.89 22.34 -37.22
CA VAL A 22 54.22 21.33 -36.22
C VAL A 22 53.90 21.83 -34.80
N LEU A 23 54.22 23.08 -34.49
CA LEU A 23 53.90 23.69 -33.19
C LEU A 23 52.37 23.78 -32.96
N VAL A 24 51.61 24.25 -33.95
CA VAL A 24 50.14 24.35 -33.84
C VAL A 24 49.50 22.97 -33.70
N LEU A 25 50.00 21.96 -34.42
CA LEU A 25 49.55 20.58 -34.28
C LEU A 25 49.85 20.03 -32.89
N ALA A 26 51.06 20.25 -32.37
CA ALA A 26 51.44 19.82 -31.04
C ALA A 26 50.53 20.45 -29.96
N VAL A 27 50.30 21.76 -30.03
CA VAL A 27 49.41 22.47 -29.09
C VAL A 27 47.98 21.96 -29.20
N SER A 28 47.46 21.78 -30.41
CA SER A 28 46.11 21.26 -30.64
C SER A 28 45.91 19.88 -30.01
N ILE A 29 46.87 18.96 -30.21
CA ILE A 29 46.83 17.61 -29.62
C ILE A 29 46.80 17.69 -28.10
N VAL A 30 47.66 18.53 -27.49
CA VAL A 30 47.72 18.69 -26.03
C VAL A 30 46.41 19.24 -25.48
N VAL A 31 45.85 20.29 -26.10
CA VAL A 31 44.58 20.90 -25.67
C VAL A 31 43.41 19.91 -25.83
N SER A 32 43.30 19.25 -26.98
CA SER A 32 42.27 18.24 -27.24
C SER A 32 42.34 17.07 -26.25
N TYR A 33 43.55 16.64 -25.88
CA TYR A 33 43.74 15.59 -24.89
C TYR A 33 43.26 16.01 -23.49
N ILE A 34 43.62 17.21 -23.04
CA ILE A 34 43.19 17.74 -21.73
C ILE A 34 41.66 17.85 -21.65
N ILE A 35 41.02 18.40 -22.69
CA ILE A 35 39.55 18.54 -22.74
C ILE A 35 38.88 17.17 -22.76
N SER A 36 39.34 16.26 -23.63
CA SER A 36 38.77 14.91 -23.75
C SER A 36 38.86 14.13 -22.44
N GLN A 37 39.99 14.24 -21.74
CA GLN A 37 40.20 13.56 -20.47
C GLN A 37 39.27 14.10 -19.37
N GLY A 38 39.09 15.43 -19.29
CA GLY A 38 38.18 16.06 -18.34
C GLY A 38 36.72 15.66 -18.58
N MET A 39 36.28 15.72 -19.84
CA MET A 39 34.92 15.37 -20.24
C MET A 39 34.63 13.88 -20.02
N SER A 40 35.50 12.98 -20.48
CA SER A 40 35.35 11.53 -20.24
C SER A 40 35.28 11.19 -18.75
N SER A 41 36.11 11.85 -17.93
CA SER A 41 36.08 11.64 -16.48
C SER A 41 34.73 12.04 -15.87
N ASN A 42 34.19 13.20 -16.24
CA ASN A 42 32.91 13.67 -15.70
C ASN A 42 31.73 12.82 -16.17
N ILE A 43 31.67 12.44 -17.46
CA ILE A 43 30.65 11.52 -17.99
C ILE A 43 30.71 10.17 -17.26
N ASN A 44 31.90 9.64 -17.01
CA ASN A 44 32.03 8.35 -16.34
C ASN A 44 31.61 8.40 -14.87
N LYS A 45 31.70 9.56 -14.19
CA LYS A 45 31.12 9.74 -12.84
C LYS A 45 29.60 9.64 -12.86
N VAL A 46 28.95 10.34 -13.79
CA VAL A 46 27.49 10.28 -13.97
C VAL A 46 27.06 8.85 -14.33
N ARG A 47 27.75 8.20 -15.27
CA ARG A 47 27.49 6.80 -15.63
C ARG A 47 27.58 5.86 -14.43
N LYS A 48 28.60 6.01 -13.58
CA LYS A 48 28.74 5.19 -12.35
C LYS A 48 27.61 5.47 -11.36
N ALA A 49 27.17 6.72 -11.23
CA ALA A 49 26.04 7.08 -10.37
C ALA A 49 24.74 6.43 -10.87
N PHE A 50 24.46 6.47 -12.17
CA PHE A 50 23.36 5.72 -12.78
C PHE A 50 23.49 4.21 -12.57
N GLY A 51 24.69 3.65 -12.67
CA GLY A 51 24.92 2.23 -12.36
C GLY A 51 24.50 1.88 -10.94
N LYS A 52 24.86 2.69 -9.94
CA LYS A 52 24.44 2.51 -8.55
C LYS A 52 22.92 2.64 -8.38
N ALA A 53 22.32 3.69 -8.97
CA ALA A 53 20.87 3.89 -8.95
C ALA A 53 20.13 2.70 -9.57
N SER A 54 20.63 2.15 -10.69
CA SER A 54 20.04 0.98 -11.35
C SER A 54 20.13 -0.31 -10.51
N SER A 55 21.13 -0.40 -9.62
CA SER A 55 21.24 -1.49 -8.65
C SER A 55 20.38 -1.28 -7.39
N GLY A 56 19.58 -0.21 -7.34
CA GLY A 56 18.68 0.11 -6.23
C GLY A 56 19.27 1.03 -5.16
N ASP A 57 20.52 1.49 -5.31
CA ASP A 57 21.08 2.52 -4.42
C ASP A 57 20.60 3.90 -4.85
N LEU A 58 19.48 4.32 -4.28
CA LEU A 58 18.85 5.63 -4.51
C LEU A 58 19.37 6.72 -3.55
N THR A 59 20.43 6.42 -2.79
CA THR A 59 21.13 7.40 -1.94
C THR A 59 22.32 8.04 -2.65
N VAL A 60 22.65 7.54 -3.85
CA VAL A 60 23.75 8.03 -4.65
C VAL A 60 23.51 9.48 -5.09
N SER A 61 24.57 10.28 -5.03
CA SER A 61 24.63 11.61 -5.63
C SER A 61 25.91 11.75 -6.45
N VAL A 62 25.87 12.67 -7.42
CA VAL A 62 27.02 13.00 -8.26
C VAL A 62 27.35 14.48 -8.12
N HIS A 63 28.63 14.77 -7.91
CA HIS A 63 29.14 16.14 -7.89
C HIS A 63 30.12 16.33 -9.06
N ILE A 64 29.69 17.12 -10.04
CA ILE A 64 30.47 17.45 -11.22
C ILE A 64 30.98 18.88 -11.07
N LYS A 65 32.31 19.03 -11.04
CA LYS A 65 32.97 20.33 -11.13
C LYS A 65 33.24 20.60 -12.60
N SER A 66 32.27 21.20 -13.27
CA SER A 66 32.42 21.76 -14.62
C SER A 66 31.75 23.13 -14.67
N LYS A 67 31.65 23.75 -15.84
CA LYS A 67 30.84 24.97 -16.07
C LYS A 67 29.99 24.83 -17.33
N ASP A 68 29.60 23.59 -17.63
CA ASP A 68 28.93 23.17 -18.86
C ASP A 68 27.67 22.35 -18.52
N GLU A 69 27.03 21.81 -19.56
CA GLU A 69 25.83 20.99 -19.49
C GLU A 69 26.04 19.70 -18.68
N ILE A 70 27.29 19.24 -18.49
CA ILE A 70 27.58 18.05 -17.69
C ILE A 70 27.41 18.34 -16.19
N GLN A 71 27.64 19.58 -15.76
CA GLN A 71 27.28 20.00 -14.40
C GLN A 71 25.77 19.96 -14.20
N ALA A 72 25.00 20.58 -15.13
CA ALA A 72 23.55 20.60 -15.08
C ALA A 72 22.96 19.19 -15.06
N LEU A 73 23.48 18.28 -15.89
CA LEU A 73 23.08 16.87 -15.92
C LEU A 73 23.29 16.18 -14.55
N GLY A 74 24.37 16.50 -13.85
CA GLY A 74 24.62 15.98 -12.51
C GLY A 74 23.63 16.50 -11.47
N GLU A 75 23.26 17.78 -11.55
CA GLU A 75 22.27 18.41 -10.67
C GLU A 75 20.86 17.87 -10.91
N GLU A 76 20.47 17.68 -12.17
CA GLU A 76 19.21 17.04 -12.56
C GLU A 76 19.14 15.59 -12.09
N PHE A 77 20.23 14.83 -12.22
CA PHE A 77 20.33 13.47 -11.70
C PHE A 77 20.09 13.43 -10.17
N ASN A 78 20.72 14.33 -9.42
CA ASN A 78 20.53 14.41 -7.97
C ASN A 78 19.07 14.74 -7.61
N SER A 79 18.45 15.67 -8.34
CA SER A 79 17.05 16.04 -8.14
C SER A 79 16.12 14.84 -8.43
N MET A 80 16.39 14.08 -9.48
CA MET A 80 15.68 12.82 -9.77
C MET A 80 15.81 11.82 -8.62
N MET A 81 17.02 11.61 -8.08
CA MET A 81 17.23 10.70 -6.95
C MET A 81 16.46 11.13 -5.70
N VAL A 82 16.44 12.42 -5.38
CA VAL A 82 15.66 12.97 -4.26
C VAL A 82 14.17 12.69 -4.44
N ASN A 83 13.64 12.92 -5.64
CA ASN A 83 12.23 12.68 -5.95
C ASN A 83 11.86 11.19 -5.85
N ILE A 84 12.67 10.30 -6.44
CA ILE A 84 12.43 8.85 -6.37
C ILE A 84 12.51 8.35 -4.92
N SER A 85 13.53 8.78 -4.16
CA SER A 85 13.66 8.43 -2.75
C SER A 85 12.46 8.93 -1.93
N GLY A 86 11.99 10.14 -2.21
CA GLY A 86 10.78 10.71 -1.60
C GLY A 86 9.53 9.89 -1.91
N SER A 87 9.32 9.52 -3.17
CA SER A 87 8.18 8.67 -3.58
C SER A 87 8.21 7.31 -2.89
N LEU A 88 9.37 6.67 -2.77
CA LEU A 88 9.49 5.39 -2.07
C LEU A 88 9.19 5.50 -0.57
N LYS A 89 9.58 6.60 0.08
CA LYS A 89 9.19 6.87 1.48
C LYS A 89 7.69 7.01 1.63
N SER A 90 7.02 7.66 0.68
CA SER A 90 5.54 7.77 0.68
C SER A 90 4.87 6.41 0.46
N VAL A 91 5.44 5.56 -0.40
CA VAL A 91 4.96 4.18 -0.58
C VAL A 91 5.13 3.38 0.72
N ASP A 92 6.29 3.43 1.38
CA ASP A 92 6.54 2.75 2.66
C ASP A 92 5.55 3.20 3.75
N ALA A 93 5.33 4.51 3.88
CA ALA A 93 4.34 5.05 4.80
C ALA A 93 2.92 4.55 4.50
N SER A 94 2.54 4.50 3.23
CA SER A 94 1.22 3.99 2.81
C SER A 94 1.08 2.50 3.10
N SER A 95 2.12 1.70 2.86
CA SER A 95 2.14 0.28 3.18
C SER A 95 1.98 0.01 4.69
N LYS A 96 2.58 0.85 5.54
CA LYS A 96 2.38 0.76 7.00
C LYS A 96 0.94 1.04 7.40
N VAL A 97 0.31 2.09 6.85
CA VAL A 97 -1.10 2.38 7.09
C VAL A 97 -2.01 1.22 6.66
N VAL A 98 -1.73 0.60 5.51
CA VAL A 98 -2.47 -0.58 5.04
C VAL A 98 -2.29 -1.76 6.01
N LEU A 99 -1.06 -2.02 6.49
CA LEU A 99 -0.78 -3.08 7.45
C LEU A 99 -1.52 -2.87 8.78
N ASP A 100 -1.48 -1.65 9.31
CA ASP A 100 -2.18 -1.29 10.55
C ASP A 100 -3.69 -1.45 10.39
N THR A 101 -4.23 -1.00 9.25
CA THR A 101 -5.66 -1.14 8.93
C THR A 101 -6.07 -2.61 8.81
N ALA A 102 -5.25 -3.45 8.16
CA ALA A 102 -5.51 -4.88 8.05
C ALA A 102 -5.48 -5.58 9.42
N THR A 103 -4.58 -5.15 10.32
CA THR A 103 -4.50 -5.66 11.69
C THR A 103 -5.75 -5.29 12.48
N ASN A 104 -6.20 -4.03 12.39
CA ASN A 104 -7.44 -3.59 13.03
C ASN A 104 -8.67 -4.31 12.46
N LEU A 105 -8.70 -4.53 11.14
CA LEU A 105 -9.79 -5.28 10.49
C LEU A 105 -9.86 -6.73 10.97
N ALA A 106 -8.70 -7.39 11.15
CA ALA A 106 -8.64 -8.74 11.70
C ALA A 106 -9.22 -8.78 13.12
N ALA A 107 -8.84 -7.83 13.98
CA ALA A 107 -9.38 -7.73 15.34
C ALA A 107 -10.90 -7.51 15.34
N MET A 108 -11.41 -6.62 14.49
CA MET A 108 -12.86 -6.41 14.33
C MET A 108 -13.60 -7.66 13.83
N ALA A 109 -12.97 -8.45 12.96
CA ALA A 109 -13.54 -9.71 12.48
C ALA A 109 -13.64 -10.76 13.58
N GLU A 110 -12.64 -10.83 14.47
CA GLU A 110 -12.68 -11.69 15.67
C GLU A 110 -13.81 -11.27 16.62
N GLU A 111 -13.95 -9.97 16.90
CA GLU A 111 -15.03 -9.43 17.73
C GLU A 111 -16.42 -9.69 17.11
N THR A 112 -16.53 -9.53 15.80
CA THR A 112 -17.77 -9.83 15.06
C THR A 112 -18.11 -11.32 15.17
N THR A 113 -17.13 -12.21 15.06
CA THR A 113 -17.32 -13.66 15.18
C THR A 113 -17.77 -14.03 16.60
N ALA A 114 -17.17 -13.43 17.63
CA ALA A 114 -17.60 -13.60 19.02
C ALA A 114 -19.05 -13.13 19.22
N SER A 115 -19.41 -11.97 18.66
CA SER A 115 -20.77 -11.42 18.73
C SER A 115 -21.79 -12.33 18.03
N ILE A 116 -21.46 -12.87 16.86
CA ILE A 116 -22.30 -13.83 16.13
C ILE A 116 -22.53 -15.10 16.97
N THR A 117 -21.49 -15.57 17.67
CA THR A 117 -21.60 -16.74 18.56
C THR A 117 -22.60 -16.47 19.69
N GLN A 118 -22.54 -15.29 20.31
CA GLN A 118 -23.50 -14.88 21.35
C GLN A 118 -24.93 -14.79 20.81
N VAL A 119 -25.11 -14.23 19.62
CA VAL A 119 -26.43 -14.17 18.97
C VAL A 119 -26.97 -15.57 18.69
N SER A 120 -26.13 -16.48 18.19
CA SER A 120 -26.53 -17.88 17.97
C SER A 120 -26.99 -18.55 19.26
N GLN A 121 -26.27 -18.34 20.36
CA GLN A 121 -26.65 -18.88 21.66
C GLN A 121 -28.00 -18.31 22.14
N ALA A 122 -28.22 -17.00 21.99
CA ALA A 122 -29.49 -16.38 22.35
C ALA A 122 -30.66 -16.93 21.51
N VAL A 123 -30.44 -17.22 20.22
CA VAL A 123 -31.45 -17.86 19.35
C VAL A 123 -31.77 -19.28 19.83
N ASP A 124 -30.78 -20.06 20.23
CA ASP A 124 -31.00 -21.41 20.80
C ASP A 124 -31.81 -21.34 22.11
N GLU A 125 -31.51 -20.37 22.98
CA GLU A 125 -32.27 -20.14 24.21
C GLU A 125 -33.72 -19.75 23.93
N ILE A 126 -33.96 -18.89 22.93
CA ILE A 126 -35.31 -18.52 22.47
C ILE A 126 -36.06 -19.74 21.95
N SER A 127 -35.42 -20.57 21.11
CA SER A 127 -36.01 -21.79 20.55
C SER A 127 -36.39 -22.79 21.67
N SER A 128 -35.51 -22.98 22.64
CA SER A 128 -35.78 -23.80 23.82
C SER A 128 -36.94 -23.24 24.66
N GLY A 129 -36.95 -21.93 24.87
CA GLY A 129 -38.02 -21.22 25.56
C GLY A 129 -39.38 -21.38 24.87
N ALA A 130 -39.43 -21.23 23.55
CA ALA A 130 -40.63 -21.42 22.75
C ALA A 130 -41.16 -22.86 22.84
N THR A 131 -40.26 -23.86 22.84
CA THR A 131 -40.62 -25.27 23.01
C THR A 131 -41.22 -25.52 24.39
N LYS A 132 -40.62 -24.98 25.46
CA LYS A 132 -41.17 -25.05 26.82
C LYS A 132 -42.54 -24.37 26.91
N GLN A 133 -42.69 -23.20 26.30
CA GLN A 133 -43.95 -22.46 26.27
C GLN A 133 -45.06 -23.25 25.57
N ALA A 134 -44.76 -23.89 24.44
CA ALA A 134 -45.71 -24.77 23.74
C ALA A 134 -46.15 -25.95 24.63
N HIS A 135 -45.21 -26.56 25.37
CA HIS A 135 -45.52 -27.63 26.31
C HIS A 135 -46.44 -27.16 27.44
N SER A 136 -46.13 -26.03 28.08
CA SER A 136 -46.97 -25.46 29.13
C SER A 136 -48.35 -25.03 28.61
N SER A 137 -48.47 -24.57 27.36
CA SER A 137 -49.77 -24.32 26.74
C SER A 137 -50.60 -25.59 26.57
N LEU A 138 -49.99 -26.73 26.20
CA LEU A 138 -50.69 -28.02 26.14
C LEU A 138 -51.17 -28.46 27.52
N GLU A 139 -50.34 -28.34 28.56
CA GLU A 139 -50.72 -28.66 29.94
C GLU A 139 -51.88 -27.77 30.42
N ALA A 140 -51.88 -26.48 30.07
CA ALA A 140 -52.95 -25.55 30.40
C ALA A 140 -54.28 -25.94 29.72
N VAL A 141 -54.23 -26.40 28.45
CA VAL A 141 -55.41 -26.91 27.75
C VAL A 141 -55.97 -28.15 28.47
N THR A 142 -55.12 -29.11 28.83
CA THR A 142 -55.54 -30.30 29.60
C THR A 142 -56.16 -29.92 30.94
N SER A 143 -55.56 -28.96 31.65
CA SER A 143 -56.11 -28.46 32.92
C SER A 143 -57.47 -27.79 32.76
N MET A 144 -57.68 -27.06 31.65
CA MET A 144 -58.98 -26.47 31.31
C MET A 144 -60.04 -27.51 30.95
N GLU A 145 -59.66 -28.60 30.28
CA GLU A 145 -60.57 -29.72 30.01
C GLU A 145 -61.04 -30.37 31.32
N GLU A 146 -60.11 -30.63 32.26
CA GLU A 146 -60.46 -31.18 33.57
C GLU A 146 -61.35 -30.21 34.36
N PHE A 147 -61.04 -28.91 34.33
CA PHE A 147 -61.85 -27.88 34.98
C PHE A 147 -63.27 -27.83 34.41
N SER A 148 -63.43 -27.92 33.08
CA SER A 148 -64.72 -27.98 32.40
C SER A 148 -65.55 -29.19 32.86
N GLN A 149 -64.95 -30.38 32.92
CA GLN A 149 -65.61 -31.59 33.43
C GLN A 149 -66.04 -31.46 34.89
N ARG A 150 -65.28 -30.74 35.72
CA ARG A 150 -65.65 -30.46 37.11
C ARG A 150 -66.84 -29.49 37.19
N LEU A 151 -66.87 -28.46 36.35
CA LEU A 151 -68.01 -27.53 36.26
C LEU A 151 -69.31 -28.22 35.82
N GLU A 152 -69.21 -29.17 34.88
CA GLU A 152 -70.36 -29.94 34.41
C GLU A 152 -70.96 -30.77 35.55
N ARG A 153 -70.12 -31.48 36.32
CA ARG A 153 -70.55 -32.20 37.53
C ARG A 153 -71.18 -31.31 38.60
N VAL A 154 -70.65 -30.11 38.81
CA VAL A 154 -71.23 -29.12 39.74
C VAL A 154 -72.61 -28.67 39.26
N THR A 155 -72.76 -28.43 37.96
CA THR A 155 -74.04 -28.03 37.34
C THR A 155 -75.08 -29.14 37.49
N GLU A 156 -74.70 -30.39 37.21
CA GLU A 156 -75.56 -31.56 37.38
C GLU A 156 -76.01 -31.74 38.84
N SER A 157 -75.08 -31.63 39.79
CA SER A 157 -75.38 -31.68 41.23
C SER A 157 -76.32 -30.55 41.68
N ALA A 158 -76.12 -29.33 41.17
CA ALA A 158 -76.99 -28.19 41.47
C ALA A 158 -78.41 -28.39 40.92
N GLN A 159 -78.54 -28.99 39.73
CA GLN A 159 -79.83 -29.33 39.14
C GLN A 159 -80.56 -30.42 39.93
N GLU A 160 -79.85 -31.47 40.34
CA GLU A 160 -80.39 -32.52 41.20
C GLU A 160 -80.88 -31.95 42.54
N MET A 161 -80.08 -31.10 43.18
CA MET A 161 -80.46 -30.40 44.41
C MET A 161 -81.69 -29.50 44.23
N GLY A 162 -81.81 -28.82 43.08
CA GLY A 162 -83.00 -28.05 42.72
C GLY A 162 -84.26 -28.91 42.57
N ASN A 163 -84.14 -30.09 41.95
CA ASN A 163 -85.23 -31.05 41.82
C ASN A 163 -85.68 -31.60 43.19
N ILE A 164 -84.73 -31.97 44.05
CA ILE A 164 -85.01 -32.43 45.43
C ILE A 164 -85.73 -31.32 46.22
N SER A 165 -85.27 -30.08 46.12
CA SER A 165 -85.91 -28.94 46.80
C SER A 165 -87.34 -28.71 46.33
N LYS A 166 -87.64 -28.91 45.03
CA LYS A 166 -89.01 -28.81 44.49
C LYS A 166 -89.91 -29.91 45.06
N ASN A 167 -89.45 -31.16 45.05
CA ASN A 167 -90.20 -32.29 45.60
C ASN A 167 -90.47 -32.16 47.11
N THR A 168 -89.68 -31.37 47.84
CA THR A 168 -89.87 -31.15 49.28
C THR A 168 -90.89 -30.03 49.58
N GLN A 169 -91.26 -29.21 48.58
CA GLN A 169 -92.25 -28.13 48.73
C GLN A 169 -93.69 -28.55 48.34
N GLU A 170 -93.87 -29.71 47.70
CA GLU A 170 -95.19 -30.35 47.47
C GLU A 170 -95.60 -31.21 48.67
#